data_AF-A0A950Q779-F1
#
_entry.id   AF-A0A950Q779-F1
#
_cell.length_a   1.000
_cell.length_b   1.000
_cell.length_c   1.000
_cell.angle_alpha   90.00
_cell.angle_beta   90.00
_cell.angle_gamma   90.00
#
_symmetry.space_group_name_H-M   'P 1'
#
loop_
_entity.id
_entity.type
_entity.pdbx_description
1 polymer ?
#
loop_
_entity_poly.entity_id
_entity_poly.type
_entity_poly.pdbx_seq_one_letter_code
_entity_poly.pdbx_strand_id
1 'polypeptide(L)'
;LHQMGAHAGFIARAFERHYALSAFGASAVGAVIAALLFLLAGGLEFAGLEPVPFLPPVALHWREVLWLGAVPLVATLIAWATARLSVLAAVREIY
;
A
#
# COMPACT_ATOMS: atom_id res chain seq x y z
N LEU A 1 19.92 -22.99 13.89
CA LEU A 1 20.30 -21.61 13.48
C LEU A 1 20.62 -20.67 14.66
N HIS A 2 20.77 -21.19 15.89
CA HIS A 2 21.00 -20.42 17.12
C HIS A 2 22.50 -20.30 17.51
N GLN A 3 23.43 -20.65 16.59
CA GLN A 3 24.86 -20.85 16.92
C GLN A 3 25.86 -20.22 15.94
N MET A 4 25.40 -19.39 15.00
CA MET A 4 26.29 -18.62 14.14
C MET A 4 25.93 -17.17 14.36
N GLY A 5 26.90 -16.33 14.79
CA GLY A 5 26.74 -14.91 15.09
C GLY A 5 26.29 -14.09 13.88
N ALA A 6 25.08 -14.33 13.40
CA ALA A 6 24.43 -13.59 12.34
C ALA A 6 24.20 -12.19 12.86
N HIS A 7 24.96 -11.23 12.32
CA HIS A 7 24.76 -9.80 12.55
C HIS A 7 23.27 -9.48 12.41
N ALA A 8 22.67 -8.96 13.46
CA ALA A 8 21.26 -8.56 13.53
C ALA A 8 20.79 -7.76 12.30
N GLY A 9 21.69 -6.95 11.71
CA GLY A 9 21.41 -6.17 10.50
C GLY A 9 21.31 -6.98 9.20
N PHE A 10 21.73 -8.25 9.16
CA PHE A 10 21.61 -9.11 7.98
C PHE A 10 20.21 -9.77 7.92
N ILE A 11 19.70 -10.20 9.08
CA ILE A 11 18.33 -10.73 9.22
C ILE A 11 17.31 -9.60 8.97
N ALA A 12 17.53 -8.41 9.53
CA ALA A 12 16.66 -7.25 9.31
C ALA A 12 16.46 -6.90 7.82
N ARG A 13 17.54 -6.92 7.03
CA ARG A 13 17.48 -6.61 5.59
C ARG A 13 16.74 -7.65 4.77
N ALA A 14 16.81 -8.93 5.15
CA ALA A 14 16.10 -10.00 4.47
C ALA A 14 14.57 -9.89 4.69
N PHE A 15 14.15 -9.58 5.92
CA PHE A 15 12.74 -9.37 6.23
C PHE A 15 12.18 -8.06 5.67
N GLU A 16 12.95 -6.96 5.67
CA GLU A 16 12.56 -5.67 5.09
C GLU A 16 12.09 -5.79 3.64
N ARG A 17 12.85 -6.50 2.81
CA ARG A 17 12.59 -6.54 1.36
C ARG A 17 11.35 -7.38 1.03
N HIS A 18 11.13 -8.46 1.79
CA HIS A 18 9.95 -9.30 1.61
C HIS A 18 8.67 -8.56 2.03
N TYR A 19 8.67 -7.90 3.19
CA TYR A 19 7.52 -7.11 3.66
C TYR A 19 7.25 -5.88 2.80
N ALA A 20 8.28 -5.19 2.33
CA ALA A 20 8.11 -4.07 1.42
C ALA A 20 7.46 -4.52 0.09
N LEU A 21 7.94 -5.62 -0.49
CA LEU A 21 7.37 -6.14 -1.74
C LEU A 21 5.95 -6.68 -1.58
N SER A 22 5.64 -7.37 -0.49
CA SER A 22 4.29 -7.88 -0.24
C SER A 22 3.30 -6.75 0.03
N ALA A 23 3.69 -5.74 0.81
CA ALA A 23 2.88 -4.56 1.07
C ALA A 23 2.66 -3.72 -0.21
N PHE A 24 3.70 -3.53 -1.01
CA PHE A 24 3.59 -2.86 -2.30
C PHE A 24 2.65 -3.61 -3.24
N GLY A 25 2.81 -4.93 -3.36
CA GLY A 25 1.93 -5.77 -4.18
C GLY A 25 0.46 -5.69 -3.76
N ALA A 26 0.18 -5.89 -2.46
CA ALA A 26 -1.19 -5.85 -1.94
C ALA A 26 -1.83 -4.47 -2.11
N SER A 27 -1.10 -3.39 -1.79
CA SER A 27 -1.60 -2.02 -1.92
C SER A 27 -1.75 -1.57 -3.37
N ALA A 28 -0.86 -1.99 -4.27
CA ALA A 28 -0.98 -1.73 -5.71
C ALA A 28 -2.22 -2.42 -6.30
N VAL A 29 -2.48 -3.68 -5.92
CA VAL A 29 -3.71 -4.38 -6.33
C VAL A 29 -4.95 -3.64 -5.83
N GLY A 30 -4.98 -3.23 -4.56
CA GLY A 30 -6.09 -2.44 -4.01
C GLY A 30 -6.29 -1.11 -4.74
N ALA A 31 -5.21 -0.39 -5.06
CA ALA A 31 -5.26 0.86 -5.80
C ALA A 31 -5.79 0.67 -7.23
N VAL A 32 -5.38 -0.40 -7.92
CA VAL A 32 -5.90 -0.75 -9.26
C VAL A 32 -7.40 -1.06 -9.18
N ILE A 33 -7.84 -1.85 -8.20
CA ILE A 33 -9.27 -2.16 -8.01
C ILE A 33 -10.06 -0.88 -7.76
N ALA A 34 -9.58 0.00 -6.88
CA ALA A 34 -10.24 1.28 -6.62
C ALA A 34 -10.33 2.14 -7.89
N ALA A 35 -9.26 2.25 -8.67
CA ALA A 35 -9.27 2.97 -9.94
C ALA A 35 -10.31 2.41 -10.92
N LEU A 36 -10.39 1.08 -11.05
CA LEU A 36 -11.40 0.42 -11.89
C LEU A 36 -12.83 0.72 -11.43
N LEU A 37 -13.08 0.68 -10.12
CA LEU A 37 -14.40 0.99 -9.55
C LEU A 37 -14.80 2.44 -9.83
N PHE A 38 -13.88 3.40 -9.65
CA PHE A 38 -14.14 4.80 -9.95
C PHE A 38 -14.35 5.06 -11.45
N LEU A 39 -13.62 4.35 -12.33
CA LEU A 39 -13.85 4.42 -13.77
C LEU A 39 -15.22 3.86 -14.16
N LEU A 40 -15.63 2.73 -13.58
CA LEU A 40 -16.96 2.13 -13.80
C LEU A 40 -18.07 3.05 -13.29
N ALA A 41 -17.90 3.61 -12.09
CA ALA A 41 -18.88 4.50 -11.48
C ALA A 41 -18.98 5.84 -12.22
N GLY A 42 -17.86 6.44 -12.64
CA GLY A 42 -17.84 7.65 -13.46
C GLY A 42 -18.34 7.41 -14.89
N GLY A 43 -18.09 6.22 -15.45
CA GLY A 43 -18.64 5.80 -16.76
C GLY A 43 -20.16 5.66 -16.78
N LEU A 44 -20.79 5.55 -15.61
CA LEU A 44 -22.24 5.49 -15.47
C LEU A 44 -22.92 6.80 -15.90
N GLU A 45 -22.23 7.94 -15.74
CA GLU A 45 -22.66 9.26 -16.25
C GLU A 45 -22.76 9.25 -17.79
N PHE A 46 -21.82 8.59 -18.47
CA PHE A 46 -21.83 8.46 -19.93
C PHE A 46 -22.87 7.46 -20.45
N ALA A 47 -23.32 6.52 -19.60
CA ALA A 47 -24.33 5.52 -19.96
C ALA A 47 -25.78 6.05 -19.87
N GLY A 48 -25.98 7.34 -19.57
CA GLY A 48 -27.31 7.97 -19.51
C GLY A 48 -28.12 7.61 -18.25
N LEU A 49 -27.48 6.96 -17.28
CA LEU A 49 -28.02 6.80 -15.93
C LEU A 49 -27.68 8.08 -15.17
N GLU A 50 -28.59 9.06 -15.21
CA GLU A 50 -28.40 10.32 -14.49
C GLU A 50 -28.05 10.04 -13.02
N PRO A 51 -26.91 10.54 -12.54
CA PRO A 51 -26.64 10.55 -11.11
C PRO A 51 -27.78 11.31 -10.44
N VAL A 52 -28.34 10.71 -9.40
CA VAL A 52 -29.30 11.40 -8.54
C VAL A 52 -28.70 12.77 -8.18
N PRO A 53 -29.41 13.91 -8.39
CA PRO A 53 -28.84 15.27 -8.33
C PRO A 53 -28.27 15.68 -6.96
N PHE A 54 -28.38 14.82 -5.96
CA PHE A 54 -27.85 14.98 -4.62
C PHE A 54 -26.47 14.33 -4.41
N LEU A 55 -25.99 13.51 -5.35
CA LEU A 55 -24.70 12.85 -5.24
C LEU A 55 -23.61 13.67 -5.95
N PRO A 56 -22.49 13.97 -5.27
CA PRO A 56 -21.34 14.60 -5.91
C PRO A 56 -20.77 13.67 -7.00
N PRO A 57 -20.14 14.24 -8.05
CA PRO A 57 -19.57 13.46 -9.15
C PRO A 57 -18.64 12.37 -8.62
N VAL A 58 -18.91 11.13 -8.99
CA VAL A 58 -18.10 9.97 -8.56
C VAL A 58 -16.88 9.79 -9.48
N ALA A 59 -16.81 10.53 -10.58
CA ALA A 59 -15.68 10.47 -11.51
C ALA A 59 -14.37 10.94 -10.86
N LEU A 60 -13.34 10.09 -10.95
CA LEU A 60 -12.01 10.36 -10.41
C LEU A 60 -11.36 11.55 -11.14
N HIS A 61 -11.10 12.64 -10.42
CA HIS A 61 -10.37 13.77 -10.96
C HIS A 61 -8.88 13.47 -11.12
N TRP A 62 -8.21 14.13 -12.06
CA TRP A 62 -6.76 13.96 -12.28
C TRP A 62 -5.90 14.18 -11.02
N ARG A 63 -6.34 15.07 -10.13
CA ARG A 63 -5.70 15.31 -8.82
C ARG A 63 -5.88 14.14 -7.86
N GLU A 64 -7.00 13.43 -7.93
CA GLU A 64 -7.31 12.29 -7.08
C GLU A 64 -6.56 11.04 -7.54
N VAL A 65 -6.28 10.91 -8.85
CA VAL A 65 -5.40 9.86 -9.40
C VAL A 65 -4.00 9.93 -8.78
N LEU A 66 -3.45 11.14 -8.66
CA LEU A 66 -2.15 11.36 -8.00
C LEU A 66 -2.18 10.92 -6.53
N TRP A 67 -3.26 11.23 -5.81
CA TRP A 67 -3.44 10.79 -4.43
C TRP A 67 -3.64 9.28 -4.30
N LEU A 68 -4.42 8.67 -5.20
CA LEU A 68 -4.64 7.23 -5.26
C LEU A 68 -3.33 6.49 -5.51
N GLY A 69 -2.48 7.00 -6.40
CA GLY A 69 -1.13 6.47 -6.65
C GLY A 69 -0.18 6.65 -5.47
N ALA A 70 -0.39 7.67 -4.63
CA ALA A 70 0.39 7.85 -3.41
C ALA A 70 0.05 6.81 -2.33
N VAL A 71 -1.18 6.28 -2.30
CA VAL A 71 -1.62 5.27 -1.32
C VAL A 71 -0.68 4.05 -1.25
N PRO A 72 -0.36 3.34 -2.36
CA PRO A 72 0.54 2.20 -2.30
C PRO A 72 1.97 2.57 -1.89
N LEU A 73 2.46 3.75 -2.28
CA LEU A 73 3.77 4.24 -1.86
C LEU A 73 3.84 4.44 -0.34
N VAL A 74 2.82 5.11 0.23
CA VAL A 74 2.74 5.37 1.66
C VAL A 74 2.55 4.07 2.45
N ALA A 75 1.66 3.18 2.00
CA ALA A 75 1.45 1.88 2.62
C ALA A 75 2.75 1.03 2.65
N THR A 76 3.50 1.05 1.55
CA THR A 76 4.79 0.35 1.45
C THR A 76 5.83 0.93 2.41
N LEU A 77 5.92 2.27 2.49
CA LEU A 77 6.82 2.96 3.43
C LEU A 77 6.49 2.62 4.89
N ILE A 78 5.21 2.61 5.25
CA ILE A 78 4.76 2.25 6.60
C ILE A 78 5.12 0.80 6.92
N ALA A 79 4.82 -0.13 6.00
CA ALA A 79 5.13 -1.55 6.18
C ALA A 79 6.64 -1.80 6.33
N TRP A 80 7.46 -1.16 5.48
CA TRP A 80 8.92 -1.22 5.56
C TRP A 80 9.45 -0.67 6.89
N ALA A 81 9.00 0.52 7.30
CA ALA A 81 9.42 1.14 8.55
C ALA A 81 9.02 0.29 9.77
N THR A 82 7.82 -0.29 9.74
CA THR A 82 7.32 -1.17 10.80
C THR A 82 8.13 -2.45 10.88
N ALA A 83 8.40 -3.11 9.75
CA ALA A 83 9.24 -4.31 9.71
C ALA A 83 10.64 -4.03 10.25
N ARG A 84 11.24 -2.88 9.90
CA ARG A 84 12.56 -2.46 10.38
C ARG A 84 12.58 -2.24 11.89
N LEU A 85 11.58 -1.55 12.43
CA LEU A 85 11.46 -1.30 13.88
C LEU A 85 11.21 -2.59 14.65
N SER A 86 10.33 -3.47 14.17
CA SER A 86 10.04 -4.76 14.80
C SER A 86 11.26 -5.67 14.88
N VAL A 87 12.10 -5.72 13.83
CA VAL A 87 13.32 -6.52 13.88
C VAL A 87 14.36 -5.92 14.83
N LEU A 88 14.54 -4.59 14.82
CA LEU A 88 15.45 -3.92 15.76
C LEU A 88 15.01 -4.12 17.22
N ALA A 89 13.70 -4.05 17.48
CA ALA A 89 13.13 -4.29 18.80
C ALA A 89 13.36 -5.75 19.25
N ALA A 90 13.05 -6.72 18.39
CA ALA A 90 13.25 -8.14 18.69
C ALA A 90 14.73 -8.47 18.95
N VAL A 91 15.66 -7.88 18.20
CA VAL A 91 17.11 -8.05 18.43
C VAL A 91 17.51 -7.47 19.79
N ARG A 92 16.98 -6.31 20.15
CA ARG A 92 17.29 -5.63 21.42
C ARG A 92 16.73 -6.36 22.63
N GLU A 93 15.69 -7.17 22.47
CA GLU A 93 15.14 -8.00 23.55
C GLU A 93 15.94 -9.30 23.76
N ILE A 94 16.67 -9.75 22.74
CA ILE A 94 17.50 -10.96 22.78
C ILE A 94 18.93 -10.68 23.30
N TYR A 95 19.38 -9.41 23.28
CA TYR A 95 20.71 -8.95 23.74
C TYR A 95 20.61 -8.14 25.04
#